data_AF-A0A0J8SXX5-F1
#
_entry.id   AF-A0A0J8SXX5-F1
#
_cell.length_a   1.000
_cell.length_b   1.000
_cell.length_c   1.000
_cell.angle_alpha   90.00
_cell.angle_beta   90.00
_cell.angle_gamma   90.00
#
_symmetry.space_group_name_H-M   'P 1'
#
loop_
_entity.id
_entity.type
_entity.pdbx_description
1 polymer ?
#
loop_
_entity_poly.entity_id
_entity_poly.type
_entity_poly.pdbx_seq_one_letter_code
_entity_poly.pdbx_strand_id
1 'polypeptide(L)'
;MDEGFKKAGEEFKVDTKTIESTDPAAFEQNLRAAVAENYDLIITATQVVNNPNIAIHDIDLTTTQEKTQILEHFNDSMAEYPMDKTIHGLFEEQVARTPEHVAVVFEDQHLTYQALNEKANQLARTLKAKGIQNDQLVGIIADRSLDMVVGILAILKAGGAYVPIDPRRRCRAG
;
A
#
# COMPACT_ATOMS: atom_id res chain seq x y z
N MET A 1 -98.46 15.17 33.61
CA MET A 1 -98.54 14.45 32.33
C MET A 1 -97.20 14.70 31.65
N ASP A 2 -96.21 13.85 31.89
CA ASP A 2 -95.95 12.59 31.14
C ASP A 2 -95.57 12.91 29.69
N GLU A 3 -94.46 12.47 29.09
CA GLU A 3 -93.36 11.53 29.38
C GLU A 3 -92.13 12.07 28.61
N GLY A 4 -90.88 11.89 29.05
CA GLY A 4 -90.14 10.66 28.75
C GLY A 4 -88.75 10.97 28.17
N PHE A 5 -87.74 11.03 29.04
CA PHE A 5 -86.34 10.88 28.66
C PHE A 5 -86.09 9.45 28.16
N LYS A 6 -85.39 9.27 27.02
CA LYS A 6 -84.33 8.25 26.77
C LYS A 6 -84.07 8.03 25.27
N LYS A 7 -82.81 8.12 24.86
CA LYS A 7 -81.91 6.98 24.53
C LYS A 7 -80.49 7.57 24.30
N ALA A 8 -79.48 7.18 25.07
CA ALA A 8 -78.64 5.98 24.89
C ALA A 8 -78.05 5.96 23.47
N GLY A 9 -76.77 6.25 23.22
CA GLY A 9 -75.59 5.76 23.95
C GLY A 9 -75.22 4.41 23.37
N GLU A 10 -74.45 4.38 22.29
CA GLU A 10 -73.76 3.17 21.82
C GLU A 10 -72.33 3.55 21.40
N GLU A 11 -71.38 2.96 22.10
CA GLU A 11 -69.95 3.25 22.11
C GLU A 11 -69.27 2.97 20.76
N PHE A 12 -68.51 3.95 20.28
CA PHE A 12 -67.55 3.72 19.21
C PHE A 12 -66.34 2.98 19.78
N LYS A 13 -66.27 1.66 19.56
CA LYS A 13 -65.18 0.81 20.03
C LYS A 13 -63.94 1.05 19.15
N VAL A 14 -63.04 1.91 19.62
CA VAL A 14 -61.71 2.05 18.99
C VAL A 14 -60.83 0.95 19.60
N ASP A 15 -60.47 -0.06 18.79
CA ASP A 15 -59.43 -1.02 19.16
C ASP A 15 -58.07 -0.31 19.06
N THR A 16 -57.72 0.51 20.06
CA THR A 16 -56.35 0.96 20.23
C THR A 16 -55.53 -0.22 20.72
N LYS A 17 -54.92 -0.96 19.79
CA LYS A 17 -53.85 -1.88 20.14
C LYS A 17 -52.66 -1.02 20.54
N THR A 18 -52.44 -0.88 21.85
CA THR A 18 -51.22 -0.28 22.38
C THR A 18 -50.04 -0.96 21.69
N ILE A 19 -49.30 -0.22 20.88
CA ILE A 19 -48.01 -0.68 20.38
C ILE A 19 -47.18 -0.82 21.65
N GLU A 20 -46.89 -2.06 22.07
CA GLU A 20 -46.04 -2.32 23.22
C GLU A 20 -44.79 -1.47 23.04
N SER A 21 -44.55 -0.58 24.02
CA SER A 21 -43.38 0.28 24.04
C SER A 21 -42.17 -0.60 23.77
N THR A 22 -41.60 -0.46 22.58
CA THR A 22 -40.44 -1.26 22.21
C THR A 22 -39.36 -0.94 23.24
N ASP A 23 -38.83 -1.98 23.90
CA ASP A 23 -37.72 -1.82 24.84
C ASP A 23 -36.62 -1.02 24.13
N PRO A 24 -36.26 0.18 24.64
CA PRO A 24 -35.26 1.03 23.99
C PRO A 24 -33.94 0.30 23.75
N ALA A 25 -33.56 -0.63 24.64
CA ALA A 25 -32.35 -1.42 24.48
C ALA A 25 -32.48 -2.44 23.33
N ALA A 26 -33.63 -3.13 23.23
CA ALA A 26 -33.90 -4.06 22.14
C ALA A 26 -34.03 -3.34 20.78
N PHE A 27 -34.60 -2.14 20.77
CA PHE A 27 -34.67 -1.29 19.58
C PHE A 27 -33.28 -0.85 19.12
N GLU A 28 -32.45 -0.34 20.02
CA GLU A 28 -31.07 0.05 19.70
C GLU A 28 -30.24 -1.14 19.21
N GLN A 29 -30.42 -2.32 19.80
CA GLN A 29 -29.72 -3.53 19.39
C GLN A 29 -30.17 -4.02 18.00
N ASN A 30 -31.47 -4.03 17.73
CA ASN A 30 -32.01 -4.39 16.42
C ASN A 30 -31.62 -3.37 15.34
N LEU A 31 -31.58 -2.08 15.69
CA LEU A 31 -31.11 -1.02 14.79
C LEU A 31 -29.62 -1.19 14.47
N ARG A 32 -28.78 -1.48 15.47
CA ARG A 32 -27.35 -1.78 15.25
C ARG A 32 -27.15 -3.00 14.36
N ALA A 33 -27.92 -4.06 14.57
CA ALA A 33 -27.88 -5.27 13.75
C ALA A 33 -28.33 -4.99 12.30
N ALA A 34 -29.45 -4.30 12.11
CA ALA A 34 -29.98 -3.97 10.79
C ALA A 34 -29.09 -2.99 10.00
N VAL A 35 -28.42 -2.05 10.68
CA VAL A 35 -27.44 -1.12 10.09
C VAL A 35 -26.15 -1.87 9.72
N ALA A 36 -25.71 -2.83 10.53
CA ALA A 36 -24.55 -3.66 10.22
C ALA A 36 -24.81 -4.59 9.02
N GLU A 37 -26.03 -5.13 8.90
CA GLU A 37 -26.40 -6.03 7.80
C GLU A 37 -26.63 -5.30 6.46
N ASN A 38 -27.00 -4.01 6.47
CA ASN A 38 -27.35 -3.24 5.25
C ASN A 38 -26.45 -2.03 5.00
N TYR A 39 -25.22 -2.08 5.50
CA TYR A 39 -24.32 -0.94 5.58
C TYR A 39 -24.00 -0.31 4.22
N ASP A 40 -23.72 -1.14 3.21
CA ASP A 40 -23.41 -0.71 1.84
C ASP A 40 -24.61 -0.04 1.15
N LEU A 41 -25.83 -0.51 1.45
CA LEU A 41 -27.06 0.01 0.87
C LEU A 41 -27.36 1.42 1.37
N ILE A 42 -27.10 1.70 2.65
CA ILE A 42 -27.34 3.01 3.27
C ILE A 42 -26.34 4.05 2.73
N ILE A 43 -25.06 3.67 2.60
CA ILE A 43 -24.00 4.54 2.07
C ILE A 43 -24.30 4.90 0.60
N THR A 44 -24.63 3.89 -0.21
CA THR A 44 -25.01 4.06 -1.62
C THR A 44 -26.27 4.93 -1.77
N ALA A 45 -27.32 4.64 -1.01
CA ALA A 45 -28.58 5.39 -1.08
C ALA A 45 -28.40 6.86 -0.67
N THR A 46 -27.59 7.14 0.35
CA THR A 46 -27.32 8.52 0.79
C THR A 46 -26.58 9.32 -0.28
N GLN A 47 -25.65 8.71 -1.01
CA GLN A 47 -24.90 9.38 -2.07
C GLN A 47 -25.77 9.65 -3.31
N VAL A 48 -26.62 8.68 -3.70
CA VAL A 48 -27.56 8.83 -4.82
C VAL A 48 -28.67 9.84 -4.51
N VAL A 49 -29.15 9.92 -3.27
CA VAL A 49 -30.15 10.92 -2.85
C VAL A 49 -29.57 12.34 -2.85
N ASN A 50 -28.33 12.51 -2.39
CA ASN A 50 -27.66 13.82 -2.35
C ASN A 50 -27.14 14.28 -3.71
N ASN A 51 -26.85 13.35 -4.63
CA ASN A 51 -26.47 13.63 -6.00
C ASN A 51 -27.07 12.61 -6.98
N PRO A 52 -28.29 12.86 -7.50
CA PRO A 52 -29.01 11.91 -8.36
C PRO A 52 -28.33 11.58 -9.69
N ASN A 53 -27.36 12.40 -10.12
CA ASN A 53 -26.60 12.20 -11.37
C ASN A 53 -25.19 11.67 -11.11
N ILE A 54 -24.88 11.18 -9.90
CA ILE A 54 -23.60 10.55 -9.62
C ILE A 54 -23.38 9.34 -10.56
N ALA A 55 -22.21 9.27 -11.17
CA ALA A 55 -21.86 8.11 -11.97
C ALA A 55 -21.61 6.91 -11.06
N ILE A 56 -22.01 5.71 -11.49
CA ILE A 56 -21.92 4.50 -10.66
C ILE A 56 -20.48 4.22 -10.16
N HIS A 57 -19.46 4.60 -10.94
CA HIS A 57 -18.05 4.41 -10.57
C HIS A 57 -17.53 5.40 -9.52
N ASP A 58 -18.27 6.48 -9.25
CA ASP A 58 -17.93 7.50 -8.26
C ASP A 58 -18.62 7.25 -6.91
N ILE A 59 -19.46 6.20 -6.82
CA ILE A 59 -20.12 5.82 -5.58
C ILE A 59 -19.07 5.17 -4.67
N ASP A 60 -18.89 5.79 -3.51
CA ASP A 60 -17.99 5.31 -2.49
C ASP A 60 -18.68 4.24 -1.64
N LEU A 61 -18.19 3.01 -1.74
CA LEU A 61 -18.72 1.87 -0.98
C LEU A 61 -18.02 1.69 0.37
N THR A 62 -17.02 2.51 0.67
CA THR A 62 -16.27 2.41 1.91
C THR A 62 -16.67 3.53 2.85
N THR A 63 -16.74 3.22 4.13
CA THR A 63 -16.96 4.24 5.14
C THR A 63 -15.75 5.08 5.40
N THR A 64 -15.95 6.23 6.04
CA THR A 64 -14.87 7.02 6.63
C THR A 64 -13.97 6.19 7.55
N GLN A 65 -14.54 5.27 8.34
CA GLN A 65 -13.77 4.43 9.27
C GLN A 65 -12.91 3.40 8.52
N GLU A 66 -13.47 2.70 7.54
CA GLU A 66 -12.72 1.75 6.70
C GLU A 66 -11.69 2.46 5.84
N LYS A 67 -12.01 3.65 5.32
CA LYS A 67 -11.05 4.51 4.62
C LYS A 67 -9.87 4.89 5.52
N THR A 68 -10.13 5.32 6.74
CA THR A 68 -9.08 5.60 7.73
C THR A 68 -8.25 4.36 8.04
N GLN A 69 -8.88 3.18 8.14
CA GLN A 69 -8.15 1.93 8.35
C GLN A 69 -7.26 1.57 7.15
N ILE A 70 -7.77 1.69 5.92
CA ILE A 70 -7.04 1.37 4.69
C ILE A 70 -5.94 2.40 4.41
N LEU A 71 -6.24 3.68 4.57
CA LEU A 71 -5.33 4.77 4.17
C LEU A 71 -4.30 5.10 5.23
N GLU A 72 -4.63 4.98 6.51
CA GLU A 72 -3.75 5.39 7.60
C GLU A 72 -3.13 4.19 8.29
N HIS A 73 -3.92 3.19 8.68
CA HIS A 73 -3.43 2.09 9.52
C HIS A 73 -2.69 1.03 8.72
N PHE A 74 -3.19 0.67 7.54
CA PHE A 74 -2.50 -0.29 6.66
C PHE A 74 -1.31 0.32 5.93
N ASN A 75 -1.31 1.64 5.71
CA ASN A 75 -0.21 2.35 5.07
C ASN A 75 0.76 3.00 6.06
N ASP A 76 0.65 2.72 7.37
CA ASP A 76 1.60 3.19 8.40
C ASP A 76 2.96 2.50 8.25
N SER A 77 3.64 2.87 7.16
CA SER A 77 4.93 2.37 6.71
C SER A 77 5.96 3.50 6.66
N MET A 78 5.63 4.65 7.26
CA MET A 78 6.53 5.79 7.33
C MET A 78 7.68 5.47 8.28
N ALA A 79 8.78 4.98 7.72
CA ALA A 79 10.06 4.87 8.39
C ALA A 79 10.94 6.06 7.98
N GLU A 80 11.65 6.64 8.95
CA GLU A 80 12.66 7.66 8.67
C GLU A 80 13.82 7.02 7.90
N TYR A 81 14.00 7.43 6.65
CA TYR A 81 15.08 6.98 5.77
C TYR A 81 15.92 8.18 5.33
N PRO A 82 17.26 8.09 5.27
CA PRO A 82 18.11 9.17 4.80
C PRO A 82 17.90 9.41 3.29
N MET A 83 17.02 10.35 2.93
CA MET A 83 16.68 10.68 1.55
C MET A 83 17.82 11.38 0.80
N ASP A 84 18.84 11.84 1.52
CA ASP A 84 20.02 12.54 1.02
C ASP A 84 21.16 11.58 0.63
N LYS A 85 21.06 10.29 0.99
CA LYS A 85 22.14 9.32 0.77
C LYS A 85 21.83 8.36 -0.37
N THR A 86 22.87 8.01 -1.11
CA THR A 86 22.81 6.98 -2.13
C THR A 86 23.12 5.60 -1.53
N ILE A 87 22.61 4.53 -2.16
CA ILE A 87 22.93 3.14 -1.76
C ILE A 87 24.45 2.91 -1.72
N HIS A 88 25.18 3.42 -2.72
CA HIS A 88 26.64 3.27 -2.77
C HIS A 88 27.37 4.13 -1.72
N GLY A 89 26.78 5.25 -1.29
CA GLY A 89 27.28 6.07 -0.19
C GLY A 89 27.11 5.38 1.16
N LEU A 90 25.92 4.82 1.43
CA LEU A 90 25.69 3.98 2.62
C LEU A 90 26.61 2.76 2.65
N PHE A 91 26.89 2.17 1.48
CA PHE A 91 27.86 1.09 1.36
C PHE A 91 29.29 1.55 1.71
N GLU A 92 29.73 2.71 1.22
CA GLU A 92 31.05 3.26 1.57
C GLU A 92 31.19 3.57 3.07
N GLU A 93 30.12 4.05 3.71
CA GLU A 93 30.09 4.23 5.17
C GLU A 93 30.27 2.89 5.89
N GLN A 94 29.62 1.82 5.42
CA GLN A 94 29.80 0.50 5.99
C GLN A 94 31.22 -0.05 5.76
N VAL A 95 31.82 0.21 4.59
CA VAL A 95 33.22 -0.16 4.28
C VAL A 95 34.17 0.51 5.26
N ALA A 96 33.96 1.79 5.57
CA ALA A 96 34.78 2.52 6.54
C ALA A 96 34.63 1.96 7.97
N ARG A 97 33.45 1.44 8.34
CA ARG A 97 33.20 0.89 9.68
C ARG A 97 33.78 -0.50 9.87
N THR A 98 33.65 -1.38 8.89
CA THR A 98 34.04 -2.81 9.01
C THR A 98 34.72 -3.31 7.73
N PRO A 99 35.93 -2.82 7.39
CA PRO A 99 36.57 -3.09 6.11
C PRO A 99 36.88 -4.57 5.88
N GLU A 100 37.33 -5.27 6.91
CA GLU A 100 37.76 -6.68 6.86
C GLU A 100 36.61 -7.68 6.95
N HIS A 101 35.38 -7.22 7.23
CA HIS A 101 34.25 -8.13 7.32
C HIS A 101 33.85 -8.61 5.93
N VAL A 102 33.45 -9.88 5.83
CA VAL A 102 32.93 -10.46 4.57
C VAL A 102 31.65 -9.72 4.17
N ALA A 103 31.61 -9.22 2.94
CA ALA A 103 30.46 -8.52 2.36
C ALA A 103 29.66 -9.44 1.42
N VAL A 104 30.34 -10.27 0.63
CA VAL A 104 29.72 -11.16 -0.35
C VAL A 104 30.44 -12.51 -0.34
N VAL A 105 29.67 -13.60 -0.41
CA VAL A 105 30.15 -14.97 -0.59
C VAL A 105 29.48 -15.56 -1.81
N PHE A 106 30.26 -16.24 -2.64
CA PHE A 106 29.77 -17.02 -3.77
C PHE A 106 30.61 -18.29 -3.89
N GLU A 107 29.96 -19.44 -3.71
CA GLU A 107 30.64 -20.74 -3.58
C GLU A 107 31.76 -20.68 -2.52
N ASP A 108 32.97 -21.10 -2.86
CA ASP A 108 34.14 -21.10 -1.97
C ASP A 108 34.88 -19.74 -1.96
N GLN A 109 34.37 -18.74 -2.67
CA GLN A 109 34.98 -17.42 -2.79
C GLN A 109 34.23 -16.37 -1.97
N HIS A 110 34.98 -15.39 -1.45
CA HIS A 110 34.40 -14.29 -0.69
C HIS A 110 35.15 -12.99 -0.95
N LEU A 111 34.46 -11.87 -0.75
CA LEU A 111 35.05 -10.53 -0.75
C LEU A 111 34.71 -9.84 0.56
N THR A 112 35.71 -9.21 1.16
CA THR A 112 35.51 -8.27 2.26
C THR A 112 34.88 -6.97 1.73
N TYR A 113 34.33 -6.17 2.63
CA TYR A 113 33.82 -4.84 2.28
C TYR A 113 34.87 -4.00 1.56
N GLN A 114 36.11 -3.99 2.07
CA GLN A 114 37.20 -3.25 1.44
C GLN A 114 37.51 -3.76 0.04
N ALA A 115 37.72 -5.07 -0.13
CA ALA A 115 38.08 -5.66 -1.42
C ALA A 115 36.97 -5.45 -2.48
N LEU A 116 35.71 -5.56 -2.08
CA LEU A 116 34.58 -5.29 -2.95
C LEU A 116 34.52 -3.82 -3.38
N ASN A 117 34.73 -2.90 -2.43
CA ASN A 117 34.72 -1.46 -2.70
C ASN A 117 35.85 -1.05 -3.65
N GLU A 118 37.06 -1.56 -3.45
CA GLU A 118 38.21 -1.28 -4.30
C GLU A 118 37.98 -1.73 -5.75
N LYS A 119 37.52 -2.98 -5.94
CA LYS A 119 37.16 -3.51 -7.26
C LYS A 119 36.07 -2.69 -7.93
N ALA A 120 35.00 -2.36 -7.19
CA ALA A 120 33.90 -1.54 -7.70
C ALA A 120 34.36 -0.12 -8.07
N ASN A 121 35.23 0.50 -7.27
CA ASN A 121 35.79 1.82 -7.55
C ASN A 121 36.66 1.83 -8.81
N GLN A 122 37.50 0.81 -9.00
CA GLN A 122 38.33 0.67 -10.20
C GLN A 122 37.47 0.54 -11.45
N LEU A 123 36.44 -0.32 -11.40
CA LEU A 123 35.52 -0.49 -12.51
C LEU A 123 34.70 0.77 -12.75
N ALA A 124 34.19 1.45 -11.72
CA ALA A 124 33.45 2.71 -11.85
C ALA A 124 34.26 3.80 -12.56
N ARG A 125 35.55 3.94 -12.24
CA ARG A 125 36.46 4.86 -12.94
C ARG A 125 36.59 4.51 -14.42
N THR A 126 36.68 3.22 -14.73
CA THR A 126 36.76 2.72 -16.11
C THR A 126 35.46 2.99 -16.87
N LEU A 127 34.31 2.80 -16.23
CA LEU A 127 32.98 3.10 -16.79
C LEU A 127 32.82 4.59 -17.10
N LYS A 128 33.22 5.47 -16.16
CA LYS A 128 33.24 6.93 -16.39
C LYS A 128 34.18 7.32 -17.54
N ALA A 129 35.38 6.72 -17.61
CA ALA A 129 36.32 6.95 -18.71
C ALA A 129 35.78 6.48 -20.07
N LYS A 130 34.90 5.49 -20.10
CA LYS A 130 34.18 5.03 -21.30
C LYS A 130 32.95 5.88 -21.65
N GLY A 131 32.67 6.93 -20.89
CA GLY A 131 31.61 7.90 -21.19
C GLY A 131 30.29 7.65 -20.48
N ILE A 132 30.24 6.78 -19.47
CA ILE A 132 29.05 6.67 -18.61
C ILE A 132 28.88 7.98 -17.83
N GLN A 133 27.74 8.63 -18.03
CA GLN A 133 27.31 9.82 -17.32
C GLN A 133 26.23 9.46 -16.28
N ASN A 134 25.90 10.43 -15.43
CA ASN A 134 24.81 10.28 -14.49
C ASN A 134 23.48 10.00 -15.23
N ASP A 135 22.59 9.24 -14.58
CA ASP A 135 21.26 8.89 -15.08
C ASP A 135 21.23 8.03 -16.36
N GLN A 136 22.37 7.41 -16.72
CA GLN A 136 22.43 6.48 -17.84
C GLN A 136 22.08 5.05 -17.42
N LEU A 137 21.28 4.38 -18.26
CA LEU A 137 21.00 2.95 -18.14
C LEU A 137 22.16 2.14 -18.71
N VAL A 138 22.71 1.24 -17.90
CA VAL A 138 23.82 0.37 -18.26
C VAL A 138 23.37 -1.09 -18.17
N GLY A 139 23.34 -1.76 -19.32
CA GLY A 139 23.03 -3.19 -19.40
C GLY A 139 24.15 -4.02 -18.78
N ILE A 140 23.81 -4.96 -17.90
CA ILE A 140 24.73 -5.96 -17.37
C ILE A 140 24.32 -7.36 -17.84
N ILE A 141 25.23 -8.03 -18.54
CA ILE A 141 25.11 -9.43 -18.95
C ILE A 141 26.20 -10.20 -18.22
N ALA A 142 25.83 -10.88 -17.15
CA ALA A 142 26.75 -11.70 -16.35
C ALA A 142 25.96 -12.83 -15.68
N ASP A 143 26.60 -13.99 -15.53
CA ASP A 143 26.09 -15.03 -14.64
C ASP A 143 26.30 -14.64 -13.17
N ARG A 144 25.57 -15.31 -12.27
CA ARG A 144 25.71 -15.10 -10.82
C ARG A 144 27.15 -15.38 -10.42
N SER A 145 27.82 -14.37 -9.89
CA SER A 145 29.25 -14.39 -9.54
C SER A 145 29.59 -13.19 -8.66
N LEU A 146 30.79 -13.18 -8.06
CA LEU A 146 31.33 -12.00 -7.37
C LEU A 146 31.46 -10.80 -8.32
N ASP A 147 31.86 -11.04 -9.57
CA ASP A 147 32.03 -9.99 -10.58
C ASP A 147 30.72 -9.31 -10.97
N MET A 148 29.59 -10.04 -10.93
CA MET A 148 28.27 -9.44 -11.12
C MET A 148 27.99 -8.38 -10.04
N VAL A 149 28.28 -8.68 -8.77
CA VAL A 149 28.06 -7.74 -7.66
C VAL A 149 29.01 -6.54 -7.77
N VAL A 150 30.28 -6.77 -8.13
CA VAL A 150 31.25 -5.72 -8.45
C VAL A 150 30.70 -4.81 -9.56
N GLY A 151 30.14 -5.39 -10.63
CA GLY A 151 29.58 -4.67 -11.77
C GLY A 151 28.40 -3.78 -11.38
N ILE A 152 27.46 -4.30 -10.59
CA ILE A 152 26.30 -3.53 -10.10
C ILE A 152 26.77 -2.33 -9.28
N LEU A 153 27.65 -2.55 -8.29
CA LEU A 153 28.17 -1.46 -7.46
C LEU A 153 28.96 -0.44 -8.27
N ALA A 154 29.73 -0.89 -9.27
CA ALA A 154 30.49 0.00 -10.14
C ALA A 154 29.60 0.90 -10.99
N ILE A 155 28.48 0.38 -11.51
CA ILE A 155 27.49 1.18 -12.27
C ILE A 155 26.87 2.25 -11.37
N LEU A 156 26.47 1.87 -10.15
CA LEU A 156 25.90 2.82 -9.19
C LEU A 156 26.89 3.92 -8.80
N LYS A 157 28.16 3.57 -8.55
CA LYS A 157 29.25 4.54 -8.28
C LYS A 157 29.64 5.38 -9.51
N ALA A 158 29.38 4.86 -10.71
CA ALA A 158 29.53 5.62 -11.95
C ALA A 158 28.45 6.70 -12.11
N GLY A 159 27.34 6.61 -11.34
CA GLY A 159 26.18 7.50 -11.45
C GLY A 159 25.08 6.95 -12.35
N GLY A 160 25.24 5.73 -12.87
CA GLY A 160 24.25 5.07 -13.73
C GLY A 160 23.30 4.16 -12.97
N ALA A 161 22.30 3.66 -13.69
CA ALA A 161 21.39 2.62 -13.23
C ALA A 161 21.63 1.33 -14.00
N TYR A 162 21.63 0.18 -13.32
CA TYR A 162 21.89 -1.11 -13.95
C TYR A 162 20.60 -1.73 -14.50
N VAL A 163 20.71 -2.38 -15.66
CA VAL A 163 19.63 -3.17 -16.25
C VAL A 163 20.10 -4.61 -16.44
N PRO A 164 19.59 -5.58 -15.66
CA PRO A 164 20.00 -6.97 -15.80
C PRO A 164 19.46 -7.57 -17.10
N ILE A 165 20.35 -8.17 -17.88
CA ILE A 165 20.02 -8.86 -19.14
C ILE A 165 20.33 -10.34 -18.97
N ASP A 166 19.32 -11.21 -19.15
CA ASP A 166 19.49 -12.66 -19.03
C ASP A 166 20.34 -13.20 -20.19
N PRO A 167 21.55 -13.76 -19.93
CA PRO A 167 22.42 -14.28 -20.99
C PRO A 167 21.80 -15.48 -21.74
N ARG A 168 20.82 -16.17 -21.14
CA ARG A 168 20.14 -17.33 -21.74
C ARG A 168 19.06 -16.93 -22.74
N ARG A 169 18.63 -15.66 -22.71
CA ARG A 169 17.73 -15.11 -23.73
C ARG A 169 18.56 -14.74 -24.96
N ARG A 170 18.75 -15.72 -25.84
CA ARG A 170 19.35 -15.51 -27.15
C ARG A 170 18.45 -14.55 -27.94
N CYS A 171 19.00 -13.45 -28.44
CA CYS A 171 18.31 -12.64 -29.44
C CYS A 171 18.08 -13.52 -30.68
N ARG A 172 16.83 -13.74 -31.09
CA ARG A 172 16.54 -14.31 -32.41
C ARG A 172 16.88 -13.22 -33.42
N ALA A 173 18.07 -13.30 -34.02
CA ALA A 173 18.36 -12.53 -35.21
C ALA A 173 17.31 -12.93 -36.28
N GLY A 174 16.53 -11.94 -36.72
CA GLY A 174 15.62 -12.06 -37.85
C GLY A 174 16.36 -11.97 -39.17
#